data_AF-A0A937VYX0-F1
#
_entry.id   AF-A0A937VYX0-F1
#
_cell.length_a   1.000
_cell.length_b   1.000
_cell.length_c   1.000
_cell.angle_alpha   90.00
_cell.angle_beta   90.00
_cell.angle_gamma   90.00
#
_symmetry.space_group_name_H-M   'P 1'
#
loop_
_entity.id
_entity.type
_entity.pdbx_description
1 polymer ?
#
loop_
_entity_poly.entity_id
_entity_poly.type
_entity_poly.pdbx_seq_one_letter_code
_entity_poly.pdbx_strand_id
1 'polypeptide(L)'
;MFQQLAIDILNQCTISGAAKILRISWDQARHIMELAVKRGLNRKTKEPISYLEVDEKSVLKGHDYFTVVYNFDKGTVKYVVHDRKNDSLKAYFDNLSFEFKF
;
A
#
# COMPACT_ATOMS: atom_id res chain seq x y z
N MET A 1 0.70 24.20 3.48
CA MET A 1 2.04 24.11 4.07
C MET A 1 2.15 23.00 5.11
N PHE A 2 1.29 22.96 6.14
CA PHE A 2 1.37 21.96 7.23
C PHE A 2 1.28 20.49 6.77
N GLN A 3 0.29 20.14 5.93
CA GLN A 3 0.07 18.74 5.54
C GLN A 3 1.26 18.13 4.76
N GLN A 4 1.96 18.94 3.95
CA GLN A 4 3.14 18.47 3.21
C GLN A 4 4.26 18.12 4.19
N LEU A 5 4.58 19.04 5.11
CA LEU A 5 5.56 18.82 6.18
C LEU A 5 5.20 17.57 7.03
N ALA A 6 3.92 17.40 7.36
CA ALA A 6 3.47 16.24 8.12
C ALA A 6 3.71 14.93 7.38
N ILE A 7 3.45 14.89 6.07
CA ILE A 7 3.74 13.72 5.22
C ILE A 7 5.25 13.48 5.12
N ASP A 8 6.04 14.53 4.96
CA ASP A 8 7.49 14.42 4.87
C ASP A 8 8.09 13.83 6.16
N ILE A 9 7.60 14.25 7.33
CA ILE A 9 8.00 13.69 8.62
C ILE A 9 7.53 12.24 8.80
N LEU A 10 6.29 11.92 8.39
CA LEU A 10 5.76 10.55 8.41
C LEU A 10 6.58 9.58 7.55
N ASN A 11 7.26 10.06 6.49
CA ASN A 11 8.15 9.23 5.69
C ASN A 11 9.50 8.92 6.36
N GLN A 12 9.89 9.68 7.38
CA GLN A 12 11.21 9.55 8.04
C GLN A 12 11.14 8.83 9.39
N CYS A 13 9.95 8.61 9.95
CA CYS A 13 9.80 8.02 11.28
C CYS A 13 8.46 7.29 11.47
N THR A 14 8.28 6.69 12.65
CA THR A 14 7.01 6.04 13.02
C THR A 14 5.89 7.07 13.20
N ILE A 15 4.61 6.65 13.08
CA ILE A 15 3.44 7.52 13.32
C ILE A 15 3.53 8.21 14.69
N SER A 16 3.96 7.48 15.72
CA SER A 16 4.15 8.02 17.08
C SER A 16 5.29 9.04 17.14
N GLY A 17 6.38 8.82 16.39
CA GLY A 17 7.48 9.79 16.27
C GLY A 17 7.02 11.08 15.58
N ALA A 18 6.30 10.95 14.47
CA ALA A 18 5.74 12.07 13.74
C ALA A 18 4.75 12.88 14.60
N ALA A 19 3.86 12.19 15.33
CA ALA A 19 2.90 12.82 16.25
C ALA A 19 3.61 13.67 17.33
N LYS A 20 4.70 13.15 17.92
CA LYS A 20 5.52 13.88 18.90
C LYS A 20 6.18 15.12 18.30
N ILE A 21 6.80 15.00 17.12
CA ILE A 21 7.47 16.11 16.44
C ILE A 21 6.47 17.20 16.06
N LEU A 22 5.33 16.81 15.49
CA LEU A 22 4.27 17.71 15.01
C LEU A 22 3.37 18.24 16.14
N ARG A 23 3.50 17.71 17.36
CA ARG A 23 2.66 18.03 18.53
C ARG A 23 1.17 17.84 18.26
N ILE A 24 0.82 16.74 17.61
CA ILE A 24 -0.57 16.33 17.32
C ILE A 24 -0.85 14.96 17.95
N SER A 25 -2.12 14.57 18.02
CA SER A 25 -2.46 13.23 18.48
C SER A 25 -1.98 12.16 17.49
N TRP A 26 -1.82 10.93 17.99
CA TRP A 26 -1.47 9.80 17.15
C TRP A 26 -2.51 9.56 16.06
N ASP A 27 -3.80 9.65 16.40
CA ASP A 27 -4.91 9.49 15.44
C ASP A 27 -4.91 10.57 14.37
N GLN A 28 -4.56 11.81 14.71
CA GLN A 28 -4.41 12.90 13.74
C GLN A 28 -3.27 12.62 12.75
N ALA A 29 -2.11 12.17 13.24
CA ALA A 29 -0.99 11.80 12.39
C ALA A 29 -1.34 10.64 11.45
N ARG A 30 -2.03 9.62 11.98
CA ARG A 30 -2.52 8.49 11.19
C ARG A 30 -3.53 8.93 10.13
N HIS A 31 -4.47 9.81 10.49
CA HIS A 31 -5.47 10.30 9.56
C HIS A 31 -4.84 11.08 8.39
N ILE A 32 -3.82 11.90 8.67
CA ILE A 32 -3.04 12.59 7.62
C ILE A 32 -2.40 11.59 6.67
N MET A 33 -1.79 10.52 7.20
CA MET A 33 -1.20 9.44 6.41
C MET A 33 -2.25 8.76 5.52
N GLU A 34 -3.42 8.40 6.06
CA GLU A 34 -4.51 7.75 5.32
C GLU A 34 -5.01 8.62 4.16
N LEU A 35 -5.20 9.92 4.39
CA LEU A 35 -5.58 10.87 3.35
C LEU A 35 -4.48 11.01 2.28
N ALA A 36 -3.20 11.00 2.68
CA ALA A 36 -2.08 11.06 1.75
C ALA A 36 -2.02 9.82 0.86
N VAL A 37 -2.22 8.63 1.42
CA VAL A 37 -2.30 7.36 0.69
C VAL A 37 -3.50 7.36 -0.27
N LYS A 38 -4.69 7.72 0.21
CA LYS A 38 -5.90 7.83 -0.63
C LYS A 38 -5.69 8.77 -1.81
N ARG A 39 -5.05 9.92 -1.57
CA ARG A 39 -4.66 10.87 -2.63
C ARG A 39 -3.65 10.27 -3.60
N GLY A 40 -2.67 9.51 -3.11
CA GLY A 40 -1.71 8.79 -3.94
C GLY A 40 -2.37 7.75 -4.84
N LEU A 41 -3.27 6.94 -4.28
CA LEU A 41 -4.04 5.93 -5.01
C LEU A 41 -4.92 6.56 -6.10
N ASN A 42 -5.62 7.66 -5.80
CA ASN A 42 -6.47 8.35 -6.78
C ASN A 42 -5.68 8.95 -7.95
N ARG A 43 -4.40 9.31 -7.75
CA ARG A 43 -3.53 9.85 -8.80
C ARG A 43 -2.80 8.76 -9.58
N LYS A 44 -2.83 7.51 -9.10
CA LYS A 44 -2.12 6.39 -9.70
C LYS A 44 -2.76 6.04 -11.04
N THR A 45 -2.04 6.31 -12.12
CA THR A 45 -2.45 5.92 -13.47
C THR A 45 -2.20 4.43 -13.70
N LYS A 46 -3.01 3.82 -14.58
CA LYS A 46 -2.70 2.48 -15.09
C LYS A 46 -1.49 2.60 -16.01
N GLU A 47 -0.50 1.76 -15.76
CA GLU A 47 0.74 1.70 -16.54
C GLU A 47 0.98 0.22 -16.90
N PRO A 48 1.58 -0.07 -18.07
CA PRO A 48 2.01 -1.43 -18.38
C PRO A 48 3.03 -1.90 -17.33
N ILE A 49 2.89 -3.15 -16.90
CA ILE A 49 3.78 -3.79 -15.92
C ILE A 49 4.40 -4.99 -16.62
N SER A 50 5.72 -4.99 -16.75
CA SER A 50 6.46 -6.11 -17.36
C SER A 50 6.61 -7.27 -16.40
N TYR A 51 6.92 -6.98 -15.13
CA TYR A 51 7.10 -7.98 -14.08
C TYR A 51 6.25 -7.67 -12.87
N LEU A 52 5.34 -8.60 -12.57
CA LEU A 52 4.46 -8.56 -11.41
C LEU A 52 4.86 -9.69 -10.48
N GLU A 53 5.14 -9.36 -9.23
CA GLU A 53 5.46 -10.35 -8.19
C GLU A 53 4.34 -10.39 -7.15
N VAL A 54 4.15 -11.58 -6.60
CA VAL A 54 3.16 -11.87 -5.56
C VAL A 54 3.93 -12.44 -4.37
N ASP A 55 3.79 -11.80 -3.22
CA ASP A 55 4.35 -12.24 -1.95
C ASP A 55 3.23 -12.55 -0.95
N GLU A 56 3.40 -13.61 -0.17
CA GLU A 56 2.51 -13.94 0.94
C GLU A 56 3.24 -13.73 2.26
N LYS A 57 2.74 -12.79 3.07
CA LYS A 57 3.34 -12.48 4.36
C LYS A 57 2.44 -12.91 5.50
N SER A 58 2.95 -13.79 6.35
CA SER A 58 2.28 -14.16 7.60
C SER A 58 2.40 -13.03 8.62
N VAL A 59 1.29 -12.68 9.25
CA VAL A 59 1.23 -11.63 10.27
C VAL A 59 0.69 -12.26 11.56
N LEU A 60 1.38 -12.06 12.69
CA LEU A 60 1.07 -12.62 14.01
C LEU A 60 1.15 -14.16 14.12
N LYS A 61 0.97 -14.67 15.34
CA LYS A 61 0.74 -16.10 15.60
C LYS A 61 -0.71 -16.42 15.27
N GLY A 62 -0.96 -17.43 14.44
CA GLY A 62 -2.31 -17.91 14.16
C GLY A 62 -2.69 -18.10 12.70
N HIS A 63 -1.75 -17.95 11.75
CA HIS A 63 -1.98 -18.16 10.31
C HIS A 63 -2.86 -17.08 9.63
N ASP A 64 -2.70 -15.81 10.03
CA ASP A 64 -3.21 -14.68 9.24
C ASP A 64 -2.20 -14.32 8.14
N TYR A 65 -2.64 -14.34 6.89
CA TYR A 65 -1.80 -14.08 5.73
C TYR A 65 -2.31 -12.86 4.96
N PHE A 66 -1.36 -12.08 4.45
CA PHE A 66 -1.62 -11.03 3.49
C PHE A 66 -0.93 -11.37 2.19
N THR A 67 -1.68 -11.30 1.09
CA THR A 67 -1.13 -11.38 -0.26
C THR A 67 -0.83 -9.97 -0.74
N VAL A 68 0.42 -9.70 -1.10
CA VAL A 68 0.89 -8.43 -1.64
C VAL A 68 1.29 -8.64 -3.09
N VAL A 69 0.67 -7.91 -3.99
CA VAL A 69 1.06 -7.87 -5.40
C VAL A 69 1.79 -6.57 -5.66
N TYR A 70 2.99 -6.62 -6.23
CA TYR A 70 3.78 -5.42 -6.54
C TYR A 70 4.44 -5.49 -7.92
N ASN A 71 4.65 -4.31 -8.50
CA ASN A 71 5.46 -4.17 -9.70
C ASN A 71 6.93 -4.22 -9.27
N PHE A 72 7.66 -5.21 -9.79
CA PHE A 72 9.06 -5.45 -9.44
C PHE A 72 9.96 -4.30 -9.87
N ASP A 73 9.83 -3.86 -11.12
CA ASP A 73 10.67 -2.81 -11.72
C ASP A 73 10.62 -1.48 -10.97
N LYS A 74 9.44 -1.10 -10.46
CA LYS A 74 9.20 0.18 -9.78
C LYS A 74 9.17 0.07 -8.25
N GLY A 75 9.20 -1.16 -7.70
CA GLY A 75 8.99 -1.40 -6.27
C GLY A 75 7.66 -0.86 -5.74
N THR A 76 6.61 -0.81 -6.57
CA THR A 76 5.31 -0.23 -6.17
C THR A 76 4.27 -1.31 -5.93
N VAL A 77 3.68 -1.30 -4.74
CA VAL A 77 2.55 -2.20 -4.41
C VAL A 77 1.34 -1.85 -5.28
N LYS A 78 0.77 -2.86 -5.92
CA LYS A 78 -0.43 -2.75 -6.76
C LYS A 78 -1.67 -3.26 -6.05
N TYR A 79 -1.53 -4.25 -5.17
CA TYR A 79 -2.66 -4.82 -4.45
C TYR A 79 -2.21 -5.39 -3.11
N VAL A 80 -3.06 -5.30 -2.09
CA VAL A 80 -2.89 -5.96 -0.80
C VAL A 80 -4.23 -6.56 -0.42
N VAL A 81 -4.26 -7.86 -0.15
CA VAL A 81 -5.48 -8.55 0.31
C VAL A 81 -5.20 -9.29 1.60
N HIS A 82 -6.16 -9.24 2.51
CA HIS A 82 -6.13 -9.97 3.77
C HIS A 82 -6.85 -11.32 3.60
N ASP A 83 -6.29 -12.22 2.81
CA ASP A 83 -6.76 -13.61 2.71
C ASP A 83 -5.67 -14.51 2.10
N ARG A 84 -5.81 -15.82 2.31
CA ARG A 84 -5.01 -16.91 1.73
C ARG A 84 -5.68 -17.58 0.52
N LYS A 85 -6.87 -17.14 0.12
CA LYS A 85 -7.68 -17.82 -0.90
C LYS A 85 -7.31 -17.37 -2.30
N ASN A 86 -7.10 -18.35 -3.18
CA ASN A 86 -6.91 -18.18 -4.62
C ASN A 86 -7.95 -17.24 -5.26
N ASP A 87 -9.19 -17.26 -4.76
CA ASP A 87 -10.29 -16.44 -5.28
C ASP A 87 -10.02 -14.93 -5.15
N SER A 88 -9.33 -14.49 -4.10
CA SER A 88 -9.02 -13.07 -3.86
C SER A 88 -7.93 -12.55 -4.80
N LEU A 89 -6.95 -13.40 -5.12
CA LEU A 89 -5.93 -13.09 -6.12
C LEU A 89 -6.53 -13.12 -7.54
N LYS A 90 -7.43 -14.08 -7.81
CA LYS A 90 -8.17 -14.17 -9.07
C LYS A 90 -9.00 -12.91 -9.31
N ALA A 91 -9.69 -12.38 -8.30
CA ALA A 91 -10.42 -11.11 -8.41
C ALA A 91 -9.51 -9.92 -8.80
N TYR A 92 -8.25 -9.89 -8.35
CA TYR A 92 -7.29 -8.88 -8.80
C TYR A 92 -6.94 -9.05 -10.29
N PHE A 93 -6.69 -10.27 -10.74
CA PHE A 93 -6.41 -10.57 -12.16
C PHE A 93 -7.63 -10.38 -13.07
N ASP A 94 -8.83 -10.70 -12.61
CA ASP A 94 -10.07 -10.49 -13.38
C ASP A 94 -10.35 -8.99 -13.61
N ASN A 95 -9.87 -8.12 -12.71
CA ASN A 95 -9.92 -6.66 -12.86
C ASN A 95 -8.76 -6.09 -13.69
N LEU A 96 -7.72 -6.89 -13.98
CA LEU A 96 -6.64 -6.54 -14.88
C LEU A 96 -7.09 -6.85 -16.31
N SER A 97 -7.60 -5.82 -17.00
CA SER A 97 -7.83 -5.87 -18.45
C SER A 97 -6.47 -5.84 -19.17
N PHE A 98 -5.75 -6.96 -19.20
CA PHE A 98 -4.47 -7.07 -19.90
C PHE A 98 -4.37 -8.36 -20.71
N GLU A 99 -3.94 -8.21 -21.96
CA GLU A 99 -3.54 -9.29 -22.85
C GLU A 99 -2.12 -9.72 -22.46
N PHE A 100 -1.99 -10.92 -21.91
CA PHE A 100 -0.70 -11.52 -21.58
C PHE A 100 -0.07 -12.06 -22.87
N LYS A 101 1.05 -11.46 -23.31
CA LYS A 101 1.91 -12.10 -24.32
C LYS A 101 2.91 -13.00 -23.58
N PHE A 102 2.77 -14.30 -23.81
CA PHE A 102 3.76 -15.31 -23.46
C PHE A 102 4.92 -15.29 -24.46
#